data_AF-A0A3D2LB64-F1
#
_entry.id   AF-A0A3D2LB64-F1
#
_cell.length_a   1.000
_cell.length_b   1.000
_cell.length_c   1.000
_cell.angle_alpha   90.00
_cell.angle_beta   90.00
_cell.angle_gamma   90.00
#
_symmetry.space_group_name_H-M   'P 1'
#
loop_
_entity.id
_entity.type
_entity.pdbx_description
1 polymer ?
#
loop_
_entity_poly.entity_id
_entity_poly.type
_entity_poly.pdbx_seq_one_letter_code
_entity_poly.pdbx_strand_id
1 'polypeptide(L)'
;MSEAQFYTFFTGGLGLLIAAALMIAWQLWRLRDEERDGAISALDGISHEMRINLQRMVNEVAQIVDTQEAGPDVLLPVQHPQLDGVNASLIKTNRNAIAVIGATYQELEARKMALRAVLAQKRDLSATLDDAMDATINGIATLYMWEEHAGVRPSEAGTVRSWHVRDWMKAHGFSANSFPGMHLRDEVVERLRQYGLHLTPRPLTHTAHEYYSMQYDRKA
;
A
#
# COMPACT_ATOMS: atom_id res chain seq x y z
N MET A 1 -70.56 0.25 -7.33
CA MET A 1 -69.41 -0.69 -7.36
C MET A 1 -69.85 -1.97 -6.69
N SER A 2 -69.62 -3.12 -7.31
CA SER A 2 -69.86 -4.42 -6.63
C SER A 2 -68.70 -4.72 -5.68
N GLU A 3 -68.96 -5.52 -4.64
CA GLU A 3 -67.94 -5.96 -3.68
C GLU A 3 -66.73 -6.61 -4.37
N ALA A 4 -66.97 -7.39 -5.42
CA ALA A 4 -65.93 -8.01 -6.23
C ALA A 4 -65.03 -6.99 -6.96
N GLN A 5 -65.57 -5.85 -7.40
CA GLN A 5 -64.79 -4.76 -8.00
C GLN A 5 -63.92 -4.05 -6.94
N PHE A 6 -64.42 -3.91 -5.71
CA PHE A 6 -63.67 -3.33 -4.59
C PHE A 6 -62.48 -4.21 -4.20
N TYR A 7 -62.69 -5.52 -4.04
CA TYR A 7 -61.60 -6.44 -3.73
C TYR A 7 -60.57 -6.53 -4.85
N THR A 8 -60.99 -6.52 -6.13
CA THR A 8 -60.05 -6.52 -7.27
C THR A 8 -59.22 -5.24 -7.35
N PHE A 9 -59.83 -4.08 -7.07
CA PHE A 9 -59.10 -2.82 -6.99
C PHE A 9 -58.09 -2.83 -5.83
N PHE A 10 -58.49 -3.36 -4.67
CA PHE A 10 -57.62 -3.41 -3.49
C PHE A 10 -56.47 -4.41 -3.66
N THR A 11 -56.72 -5.61 -4.19
CA THR A 11 -55.68 -6.62 -4.44
C THR A 11 -54.76 -6.21 -5.59
N GLY A 12 -55.31 -5.65 -6.67
CA GLY A 12 -54.53 -5.11 -7.78
C GLY A 12 -53.67 -3.91 -7.36
N GLY A 13 -54.26 -2.96 -6.62
CA GLY A 13 -53.54 -1.80 -6.09
C GLY A 13 -52.46 -2.17 -5.08
N LEU A 14 -52.76 -3.07 -4.13
CA LEU A 14 -51.77 -3.58 -3.18
C LEU A 14 -50.66 -4.37 -3.89
N GLY A 15 -50.99 -5.18 -4.89
CA GLY A 15 -50.02 -5.89 -5.71
C GLY A 15 -49.07 -4.95 -6.45
N LEU A 16 -49.59 -3.86 -7.03
CA LEU A 16 -48.78 -2.82 -7.66
C LEU A 16 -47.89 -2.08 -6.66
N LEU A 17 -48.38 -1.79 -5.46
CA LEU A 17 -47.58 -1.17 -4.40
C LEU A 17 -46.43 -2.07 -3.94
N ILE A 18 -46.69 -3.37 -3.77
CA ILE A 18 -45.65 -4.35 -3.44
C ILE A 18 -44.63 -4.43 -4.57
N ALA A 19 -45.07 -4.52 -5.83
CA ALA A 19 -44.18 -4.56 -6.98
C ALA A 19 -43.32 -3.29 -7.08
N ALA A 20 -43.90 -2.11 -6.86
CA ALA A 20 -43.19 -0.84 -6.84
C ALA A 20 -42.15 -0.80 -5.70
N ALA A 21 -42.52 -1.22 -4.50
CA ALA A 21 -41.61 -1.29 -3.35
C ALA A 21 -40.43 -2.23 -3.61
N LEU A 22 -40.68 -3.40 -4.22
CA LEU A 22 -39.63 -4.36 -4.60
C LEU A 22 -38.71 -3.78 -5.68
N MET A 23 -39.25 -3.08 -6.68
CA MET A 23 -38.45 -2.42 -7.71
C MET A 23 -37.56 -1.32 -7.12
N ILE A 24 -38.10 -0.48 -6.22
CA ILE A 24 -37.32 0.54 -5.53
C ILE A 24 -36.21 -0.10 -4.68
N ALA A 25 -36.54 -1.14 -3.90
CA ALA A 25 -35.58 -1.85 -3.09
C ALA A 25 -34.45 -2.47 -3.94
N TRP A 26 -34.80 -3.08 -5.07
CA TRP A 26 -33.83 -3.63 -6.02
C TRP A 26 -32.94 -2.54 -6.63
N GLN A 27 -33.51 -1.40 -7.03
CA GLN A 27 -32.74 -0.29 -7.59
C GLN A 27 -31.78 0.32 -6.57
N LEU A 28 -32.22 0.50 -5.32
CA LEU A 28 -31.36 0.96 -4.23
C LEU A 28 -30.24 -0.03 -3.91
N TRP A 29 -30.55 -1.33 -3.92
CA TRP A 29 -29.55 -2.38 -3.74
C TRP A 29 -28.50 -2.33 -4.86
N ARG A 30 -28.94 -2.24 -6.11
CA ARG A 30 -28.06 -2.17 -7.28
C ARG A 30 -27.15 -0.95 -7.28
N LEU A 31 -27.70 0.24 -6.99
CA LEU A 31 -26.89 1.47 -6.88
C LEU A 31 -25.80 1.32 -5.83
N ARG A 32 -26.14 0.76 -4.66
CA ARG A 32 -25.17 0.52 -3.59
C ARG A 32 -24.10 -0.50 -3.96
N ASP A 33 -24.46 -1.52 -4.73
CA ASP A 33 -23.52 -2.53 -5.21
C ASP A 33 -22.54 -1.92 -6.24
N GLU A 34 -23.05 -1.15 -7.21
CA GLU A 34 -22.25 -0.42 -8.19
C GLU A 34 -21.32 0.61 -7.51
N GLU A 35 -21.79 1.34 -6.50
CA GLU A 35 -20.95 2.25 -5.69
C GLU A 35 -19.83 1.50 -4.94
N ARG A 36 -20.13 0.32 -4.39
CA ARG A 36 -19.13 -0.50 -3.68
C ARG A 36 -18.07 -1.01 -4.65
N ASP A 37 -18.48 -1.52 -5.80
CA ASP A 37 -17.57 -2.07 -6.79
C ASP A 37 -16.70 -0.96 -7.41
N GLY A 38 -17.29 0.21 -7.67
CA GLY A 38 -16.54 1.40 -8.08
C GLY A 38 -15.52 1.85 -7.02
N ALA A 39 -15.88 1.81 -5.74
CA ALA A 39 -14.95 2.10 -4.65
C ALA A 39 -13.79 1.10 -4.59
N ILE A 40 -14.07 -0.20 -4.69
CA ILE A 40 -13.02 -1.24 -4.70
C ILE A 40 -12.06 -1.01 -5.87
N SER A 41 -12.60 -0.79 -7.07
CA SER A 41 -11.78 -0.53 -8.26
C SER A 41 -10.91 0.73 -8.12
N ALA A 42 -11.40 1.79 -7.49
CA ALA A 42 -10.62 3.01 -7.27
C ALA A 42 -9.50 2.79 -6.24
N LEU A 43 -9.77 2.02 -5.18
CA LEU A 43 -8.76 1.68 -4.17
C LEU A 43 -7.68 0.75 -4.73
N ASP A 44 -8.05 -0.21 -5.58
CA ASP A 44 -7.10 -1.03 -6.34
C ASP A 44 -6.26 -0.20 -7.32
N GLY A 45 -6.87 0.86 -7.88
CA GLY A 45 -6.18 1.85 -8.71
C GLY A 45 -5.01 2.52 -7.99
N ILE A 46 -5.20 2.90 -6.71
CA ILE A 46 -4.11 3.45 -5.87
C ILE A 46 -2.99 2.43 -5.71
N SER A 47 -3.32 1.17 -5.42
CA SER A 47 -2.34 0.09 -5.25
C SER A 47 -1.47 -0.07 -6.50
N HIS A 48 -2.11 -0.13 -7.67
CA HIS A 48 -1.42 -0.28 -8.95
C HIS A 48 -0.53 0.91 -9.27
N GLU A 49 -1.04 2.13 -9.08
CA GLU A 49 -0.31 3.37 -9.32
C GLU A 49 0.93 3.48 -8.42
N MET A 50 0.77 3.23 -7.12
CA MET A 50 1.88 3.32 -6.16
C MET A 50 2.95 2.29 -6.48
N ARG A 51 2.54 1.07 -6.84
CA ARG A 51 3.45 0.01 -7.28
C ARG A 51 4.28 0.43 -8.48
N ILE A 52 3.67 1.02 -9.51
CA ILE A 52 4.39 1.51 -10.70
C ILE A 52 5.40 2.59 -10.32
N ASN A 53 4.98 3.56 -9.50
CA ASN A 53 5.87 4.63 -9.04
C ASN A 53 7.06 4.09 -8.24
N LEU A 54 6.84 3.10 -7.37
CA LEU A 54 7.90 2.47 -6.59
C LEU A 54 8.85 1.65 -7.48
N GLN A 55 8.32 0.83 -8.39
CA GLN A 55 9.15 0.07 -9.34
C GLN A 55 10.01 1.02 -10.19
N ARG A 56 9.44 2.15 -10.63
CA ARG A 56 10.17 3.19 -11.34
C ARG A 56 11.28 3.79 -10.47
N MET A 57 10.96 4.19 -9.24
CA MET A 57 11.94 4.76 -8.29
C MET A 57 13.10 3.80 -8.03
N VAL A 58 12.80 2.51 -7.83
CA VAL A 58 13.80 1.46 -7.67
C VAL A 58 14.75 1.41 -8.86
N ASN A 59 14.21 1.41 -10.09
CA ASN A 59 15.01 1.34 -11.31
C ASN A 59 15.83 2.61 -11.55
N GLU A 60 15.25 3.78 -11.29
CA GLU A 60 15.92 5.07 -11.41
C GLU A 60 17.11 5.17 -10.44
N VAL A 61 16.91 4.78 -9.17
CA VAL A 61 17.98 4.74 -8.17
C VAL A 61 19.05 3.73 -8.56
N ALA A 62 18.68 2.51 -8.98
CA ALA A 62 19.63 1.49 -9.44
C ALA A 62 20.50 2.01 -10.60
N GLN A 63 19.88 2.66 -11.59
CA GLN A 63 20.58 3.23 -12.74
C GLN A 63 21.59 4.32 -12.33
N ILE A 64 21.22 5.18 -11.39
CA ILE A 64 22.11 6.24 -10.88
C ILE A 64 23.32 5.63 -10.17
N VAL A 65 23.11 4.60 -9.35
CA VAL A 65 24.20 3.92 -8.65
C VAL A 65 25.15 3.23 -9.63
N ASP A 66 24.62 2.53 -10.65
CA ASP A 66 25.42 1.77 -11.61
C ASP A 66 26.20 2.66 -12.58
N THR A 67 25.59 3.75 -13.06
CA THR A 67 26.14 4.50 -14.20
C THR A 67 26.96 5.71 -13.77
N GLN A 68 26.69 6.30 -12.59
CA GLN A 68 27.28 7.54 -12.03
C GLN A 68 27.31 8.79 -12.95
N GLU A 69 27.01 8.65 -14.24
CA GLU A 69 26.89 9.69 -15.26
C GLU A 69 25.43 9.97 -15.64
N ALA A 70 24.47 9.36 -14.93
CA ALA A 70 23.05 9.58 -15.16
C ALA A 70 22.70 11.07 -14.98
N GLY A 71 22.15 11.68 -16.03
CA GLY A 71 21.69 13.07 -15.98
C GLY A 71 20.44 13.24 -15.10
N PRO A 72 20.11 14.48 -14.69
CA PRO A 72 18.93 14.76 -13.86
C PRO A 72 17.60 14.36 -14.51
N ASP A 73 17.56 14.20 -15.83
CA ASP A 73 16.36 13.85 -16.59
C ASP A 73 15.98 12.37 -16.51
N VAL A 74 16.84 11.54 -15.90
CA VAL A 74 16.51 10.14 -15.55
C VAL A 74 15.40 10.09 -14.48
N LEU A 75 15.30 11.12 -13.63
CA LEU A 75 14.32 11.18 -12.55
C LEU A 75 13.00 11.77 -13.04
N LEU A 76 12.01 10.90 -13.23
CA LEU A 76 10.66 11.33 -13.62
C LEU A 76 9.84 11.75 -12.40
N PRO A 77 8.99 12.79 -12.51
CA PRO A 77 8.08 13.18 -11.45
C PRO A 77 7.19 12.02 -11.00
N VAL A 78 6.88 11.97 -9.71
CA VAL A 78 5.91 11.07 -9.12
C VAL A 78 4.51 11.61 -9.41
N GLN A 79 3.68 10.81 -10.08
CA GLN A 79 2.30 11.16 -10.40
C GLN A 79 1.34 10.26 -9.63
N HIS A 80 0.26 10.83 -9.10
CA HIS A 80 -0.73 10.11 -8.30
C HIS A 80 -2.21 10.44 -8.64
N PRO A 81 -2.62 10.44 -9.93
CA PRO A 81 -4.00 10.77 -10.33
C PRO A 81 -5.09 9.90 -9.70
N GLN A 82 -4.83 8.63 -9.40
CA GLN A 82 -5.79 7.73 -8.74
C GLN A 82 -6.03 8.17 -7.29
N LEU A 83 -4.95 8.47 -6.55
CA LEU A 83 -5.08 9.03 -5.21
C LEU A 83 -5.85 10.36 -5.21
N ASP A 84 -5.58 11.24 -6.18
CA ASP A 84 -6.28 12.51 -6.33
C ASP A 84 -7.78 12.29 -6.57
N GLY A 85 -8.14 11.32 -7.42
CA GLY A 85 -9.52 10.92 -7.66
C GLY A 85 -10.22 10.37 -6.41
N VAL A 86 -9.52 9.55 -5.60
CA VAL A 86 -10.07 9.03 -4.33
C VAL A 86 -10.21 10.12 -3.28
N ASN A 87 -9.29 11.09 -3.23
CA ASN A 87 -9.40 12.24 -2.33
C ASN A 87 -10.53 13.19 -2.73
N ALA A 88 -10.75 13.38 -4.03
CA ALA A 88 -11.85 14.20 -4.54
C ALA A 88 -13.24 13.52 -4.40
N SER A 89 -13.29 12.21 -4.17
CA SER A 89 -14.54 11.45 -4.07
C SER A 89 -14.93 11.10 -2.62
N LEU A 90 -16.23 10.89 -2.40
CA LEU A 90 -16.80 10.49 -1.11
C LEU A 90 -16.69 8.98 -0.86
N ILE A 91 -15.60 8.34 -1.28
CA ILE A 91 -15.38 6.91 -1.05
C ILE A 91 -15.16 6.68 0.46
N LYS A 92 -15.94 5.73 1.02
CA LYS A 92 -15.79 5.32 2.41
C LYS A 92 -14.62 4.34 2.53
N THR A 93 -13.47 4.84 2.93
CA THR A 93 -12.24 4.06 3.14
C THR A 93 -11.52 4.52 4.41
N ASN A 94 -10.46 3.80 4.80
CA ASN A 94 -9.58 4.19 5.90
C ASN A 94 -8.84 5.48 5.54
N ARG A 95 -9.34 6.63 6.01
CA ARG A 95 -8.76 7.95 5.72
C ARG A 95 -7.34 8.12 6.28
N ASN A 96 -7.01 7.44 7.38
CA ASN A 96 -5.64 7.45 7.90
C ASN A 96 -4.69 6.75 6.94
N ALA A 97 -5.09 5.60 6.40
CA ALA A 97 -4.29 4.89 5.41
C ALA A 97 -4.08 5.71 4.13
N ILE A 98 -5.14 6.35 3.63
CA ILE A 98 -5.04 7.26 2.48
C ILE A 98 -4.09 8.43 2.78
N ALA A 99 -4.13 9.00 3.99
CA ALA A 99 -3.19 10.04 4.39
C ALA A 99 -1.74 9.54 4.42
N VAL A 100 -1.49 8.31 4.89
CA VAL A 100 -0.15 7.69 4.88
C VAL A 100 0.33 7.46 3.44
N ILE A 101 -0.53 7.02 2.53
CA ILE A 101 -0.22 6.90 1.10
C ILE A 101 0.14 8.26 0.50
N GLY A 102 -0.67 9.30 0.78
CA GLY A 102 -0.40 10.66 0.32
C GLY A 102 0.93 11.21 0.85
N ALA A 103 1.22 11.03 2.13
CA ALA A 103 2.51 11.42 2.72
C ALA A 103 3.68 10.65 2.08
N THR A 104 3.48 9.38 1.74
CA THR A 104 4.49 8.57 1.06
C THR A 104 4.79 9.10 -0.34
N TYR A 105 3.78 9.49 -1.11
CA TYR A 105 4.00 10.12 -2.42
C TYR A 105 4.76 11.45 -2.32
N GLN A 106 4.39 12.29 -1.35
CA GLN A 106 5.09 13.55 -1.10
C GLN A 106 6.56 13.32 -0.74
N GLU A 107 6.83 12.32 0.10
CA GLU A 107 8.20 11.95 0.48
C GLU A 107 9.00 11.46 -0.72
N LEU A 108 8.45 10.56 -1.55
CA LEU A 108 9.10 10.07 -2.75
C LEU A 108 9.44 11.21 -3.71
N GLU A 109 8.50 12.11 -3.97
CA GLU A 109 8.72 13.27 -4.83
C GLU A 109 9.80 14.21 -4.27
N ALA A 110 9.77 14.48 -2.96
CA ALA A 110 10.77 15.32 -2.31
C ALA A 110 12.18 14.72 -2.44
N ARG A 111 12.33 13.40 -2.26
CA ARG A 111 13.62 12.71 -2.43
C ARG A 111 14.07 12.72 -3.89
N LYS A 112 13.18 12.56 -4.85
CA LYS A 112 13.52 12.72 -6.27
C LYS A 112 13.98 14.12 -6.60
N MET A 113 13.30 15.16 -6.11
CA MET A 113 13.70 16.54 -6.33
C MET A 113 15.08 16.84 -5.73
N ALA A 114 15.35 16.34 -4.52
CA ALA A 114 16.66 16.47 -3.87
C ALA A 114 17.75 15.77 -4.70
N LEU A 115 17.51 14.53 -5.12
CA LEU A 115 18.45 13.76 -5.94
C LEU A 115 18.71 14.44 -7.28
N ARG A 116 17.67 14.98 -7.93
CA ARG A 116 17.79 15.74 -9.18
C ARG A 116 18.64 16.99 -9.01
N ALA A 117 18.48 17.71 -7.91
CA ALA A 117 19.28 18.90 -7.61
C ALA A 117 20.76 18.57 -7.40
N VAL A 118 21.07 17.48 -6.69
CA VAL A 118 22.46 17.04 -6.45
C VAL A 118 23.11 16.54 -7.75
N LEU A 119 22.37 15.79 -8.57
CA LEU A 119 22.81 15.35 -9.91
C LEU A 119 23.13 16.55 -10.82
N ALA A 120 22.26 17.55 -10.85
CA ALA A 120 22.49 18.76 -11.64
C ALA A 120 23.74 19.54 -11.18
N GLN A 121 24.05 19.49 -9.89
CA GLN A 121 25.24 20.13 -9.31
C GLN A 121 26.51 19.27 -9.42
N LYS A 122 26.41 18.01 -9.89
CA LYS A 122 27.50 17.03 -9.93
C LYS A 122 28.23 16.88 -8.58
N ARG A 123 27.45 16.93 -7.50
CA ARG A 123 27.96 16.77 -6.12
C ARG A 123 27.91 15.29 -5.71
N ASP A 124 28.52 15.00 -4.56
CA ASP A 124 28.43 13.67 -3.95
C ASP A 124 26.96 13.29 -3.71
N LEU A 125 26.60 12.11 -4.22
CA LEU A 125 25.23 11.58 -4.22
C LEU A 125 24.96 10.67 -3.03
N SER A 126 25.98 10.21 -2.29
CA SER A 126 25.85 9.13 -1.30
C SER A 126 24.68 9.35 -0.33
N ALA A 127 24.66 10.47 0.38
CA ALA A 127 23.62 10.74 1.38
C ALA A 127 22.21 10.89 0.76
N THR A 128 22.12 11.47 -0.44
CA THR A 128 20.81 11.68 -1.09
C THR A 128 20.28 10.40 -1.73
N LEU A 129 21.17 9.51 -2.16
CA LEU A 129 20.83 8.16 -2.60
C LEU A 129 20.35 7.32 -1.41
N ASP A 130 21.03 7.39 -0.27
CA ASP A 130 20.60 6.70 0.96
C ASP A 130 19.19 7.14 1.38
N ASP A 131 18.92 8.44 1.40
CA ASP A 131 17.59 8.99 1.68
C ASP A 131 16.53 8.52 0.66
N ALA A 132 16.89 8.44 -0.63
CA ALA A 132 16.01 7.98 -1.69
C ALA A 132 15.70 6.47 -1.58
N MET A 133 16.70 5.66 -1.22
CA MET A 133 16.53 4.22 -0.94
C MET A 133 15.65 4.02 0.29
N ASP A 134 15.87 4.79 1.36
CA ASP A 134 15.07 4.73 2.59
C ASP A 134 13.59 5.06 2.33
N ALA A 135 13.33 6.15 1.59
CA ALA A 135 11.98 6.53 1.20
C ALA A 135 11.31 5.46 0.32
N THR A 136 12.08 4.79 -0.54
CA THR A 136 11.58 3.68 -1.36
C THR A 136 11.21 2.47 -0.51
N ILE A 137 12.04 2.11 0.48
CA ILE A 137 11.76 1.04 1.45
C ILE A 137 10.50 1.36 2.25
N ASN A 138 10.37 2.60 2.75
CA ASN A 138 9.16 3.07 3.42
C ASN A 138 7.94 2.92 2.50
N GLY A 139 8.06 3.33 1.24
CA GLY A 139 6.96 3.27 0.30
C GLY A 139 6.51 1.83 0.00
N ILE A 140 7.45 0.90 -0.14
CA ILE A 140 7.11 -0.52 -0.31
C ILE A 140 6.44 -1.08 0.95
N ALA A 141 6.93 -0.73 2.14
CA ALA A 141 6.32 -1.14 3.40
C ALA A 141 4.88 -0.59 3.54
N THR A 142 4.67 0.67 3.19
CA THR A 142 3.35 1.31 3.16
C THR A 142 2.42 0.61 2.15
N LEU A 143 2.90 0.31 0.95
CA LEU A 143 2.14 -0.42 -0.06
C LEU A 143 1.75 -1.82 0.42
N TYR A 144 2.68 -2.55 1.06
CA TYR A 144 2.39 -3.86 1.66
C TYR A 144 1.24 -3.77 2.69
N MET A 145 1.31 -2.78 3.60
CA MET A 145 0.26 -2.57 4.59
C MET A 145 -1.08 -2.19 3.96
N TRP A 146 -1.04 -1.43 2.87
CA TRP A 146 -2.22 -1.07 2.10
C TRP A 146 -2.89 -2.30 1.45
N GLU A 147 -2.12 -3.10 0.72
CA GLU A 147 -2.65 -4.22 -0.06
C GLU A 147 -3.03 -5.42 0.81
N GLU A 148 -2.18 -5.83 1.76
CA GLU A 148 -2.37 -7.05 2.54
C GLU A 148 -3.17 -6.83 3.84
N HIS A 149 -3.20 -5.59 4.32
CA HIS A 149 -3.79 -5.27 5.63
C HIS A 149 -4.76 -4.08 5.57
N ALA A 150 -5.24 -3.69 4.38
CA ALA A 150 -6.20 -2.60 4.17
C ALA A 150 -5.78 -1.27 4.85
N GLY A 151 -4.46 -1.04 4.96
CA GLY A 151 -3.88 0.15 5.56
C GLY A 151 -4.07 0.27 7.08
N VAL A 152 -4.35 -0.85 7.77
CA VAL A 152 -4.34 -0.91 9.23
C VAL A 152 -2.93 -0.61 9.75
N ARG A 153 -2.82 -0.09 10.98
CA ARG A 153 -1.51 0.20 11.58
C ARG A 153 -0.70 -1.10 11.73
N PRO A 154 0.62 -1.10 11.52
CA PRO A 154 1.42 -2.34 11.59
C PRO A 154 1.30 -3.08 12.92
N SER A 155 1.18 -2.37 14.05
CA SER A 155 0.93 -2.95 15.37
C SER A 155 -0.45 -3.63 15.54
N GLU A 156 -1.40 -3.32 14.67
CA GLU A 156 -2.79 -3.81 14.71
C GLU A 156 -3.04 -4.93 13.68
N ALA A 157 -2.12 -5.15 12.74
CA ALA A 157 -2.26 -6.14 11.66
C ALA A 157 -2.05 -7.61 12.09
N GLY A 158 -1.74 -7.84 13.36
CA GLY A 158 -1.51 -9.18 13.92
C GLY A 158 -0.14 -9.74 13.59
N THR A 159 -0.02 -11.07 13.55
CA THR A 159 1.24 -11.77 13.32
C THR A 159 1.38 -12.20 11.87
N VAL A 160 2.48 -11.80 11.23
CA VAL A 160 2.79 -12.09 9.83
C VAL A 160 4.08 -12.91 9.75
N ARG A 161 4.19 -13.81 8.77
CA ARG A 161 5.46 -14.50 8.50
C ARG A 161 6.34 -13.62 7.63
N SER A 162 7.62 -13.47 7.98
CA SER A 162 8.55 -12.66 7.19
C SER A 162 8.76 -13.17 5.77
N TRP A 163 8.51 -14.45 5.49
CA TRP A 163 8.53 -15.00 4.14
C TRP A 163 7.33 -14.52 3.31
N HIS A 164 6.18 -14.24 3.95
CA HIS A 164 5.00 -13.71 3.27
C HIS A 164 5.28 -12.36 2.62
N VAL A 165 5.92 -11.45 3.37
CA VAL A 165 6.36 -10.15 2.85
C VAL A 165 7.30 -10.32 1.66
N ARG A 166 8.27 -11.23 1.75
CA ARG A 166 9.23 -11.49 0.67
C ARG A 166 8.57 -12.08 -0.58
N ASP A 167 7.62 -12.98 -0.40
CA ASP A 167 6.87 -13.61 -1.48
C ASP A 167 5.92 -12.61 -2.15
N TRP A 168 5.26 -11.76 -1.36
CA TRP A 168 4.50 -10.62 -1.88
C TRP A 168 5.40 -9.73 -2.71
N MET A 169 6.55 -9.29 -2.18
CA MET A 169 7.51 -8.46 -2.92
C MET A 169 7.97 -9.12 -4.23
N LYS A 170 8.25 -10.42 -4.20
CA LYS A 170 8.63 -11.20 -5.39
C LYS A 170 7.50 -11.24 -6.42
N ALA A 171 6.26 -11.51 -6.01
CA ALA A 171 5.09 -11.50 -6.87
C ALA A 171 4.84 -10.11 -7.50
N HIS A 172 5.27 -9.05 -6.81
CA HIS A 172 5.10 -7.66 -7.20
C HIS A 172 6.31 -7.08 -7.95
N GLY A 173 7.27 -7.93 -8.34
CA GLY A 173 8.42 -7.53 -9.17
C GLY A 173 9.54 -6.80 -8.42
N PHE A 174 9.50 -6.72 -7.08
CA PHE A 174 10.59 -6.15 -6.30
C PHE A 174 11.71 -7.19 -6.14
N SER A 175 12.82 -6.97 -6.84
CA SER A 175 14.00 -7.84 -6.77
C SER A 175 14.78 -7.60 -5.48
N ALA A 176 15.38 -8.67 -4.94
CA ALA A 176 16.21 -8.54 -3.74
C ALA A 176 17.50 -7.74 -4.00
N ASN A 177 18.01 -7.78 -5.24
CA ASN A 177 19.27 -7.17 -5.64
C ASN A 177 19.06 -5.87 -6.44
N SER A 178 17.91 -5.22 -6.24
CA SER A 178 17.59 -3.97 -6.95
C SER A 178 18.49 -2.81 -6.53
N PHE A 179 19.07 -2.86 -5.33
CA PHE A 179 19.98 -1.83 -4.83
C PHE A 179 21.36 -2.45 -4.54
N PRO A 180 22.46 -1.82 -4.96
CA PRO A 180 23.81 -2.34 -4.71
C PRO A 180 24.12 -2.40 -3.21
N GLY A 181 24.70 -3.51 -2.76
CA GLY A 181 25.15 -3.68 -1.38
C GLY A 181 24.05 -3.93 -0.33
N MET A 182 22.78 -4.00 -0.74
CA MET A 182 21.66 -4.26 0.18
C MET A 182 20.65 -5.27 -0.36
N HIS A 183 20.01 -6.01 0.53
CA HIS A 183 18.92 -6.91 0.18
C HIS A 183 17.57 -6.23 0.43
N LEU A 184 17.02 -5.61 -0.62
CA LEU A 184 15.81 -4.79 -0.54
C LEU A 184 14.65 -5.48 0.22
N ARG A 185 14.48 -6.79 0.01
CA ARG A 185 13.41 -7.55 0.67
C ARG A 185 13.60 -7.69 2.17
N ASP A 186 14.84 -7.78 2.64
CA ASP A 186 15.14 -7.88 4.07
C ASP A 186 15.00 -6.51 4.75
N GLU A 187 15.38 -5.44 4.06
CA GLU A 187 15.22 -4.06 4.55
C GLU A 187 13.74 -3.68 4.70
N VAL A 188 12.88 -4.09 3.77
CA VAL A 188 11.42 -3.88 3.90
C VAL A 188 10.86 -4.68 5.08
N VAL A 189 11.31 -5.93 5.27
CA VAL A 189 10.92 -6.74 6.43
C VAL A 189 11.33 -6.05 7.74
N GLU A 190 12.54 -5.49 7.79
CA GLU A 190 13.02 -4.79 8.98
C GLU A 190 12.27 -3.46 9.19
N ARG A 191 11.97 -2.72 8.12
CA ARG A 191 11.14 -1.52 8.19
C ARG A 191 9.76 -1.80 8.77
N LEU A 192 9.11 -2.88 8.33
CA LEU A 192 7.82 -3.30 8.87
C LEU A 192 7.90 -3.66 10.35
N ARG A 193 9.01 -4.29 10.80
CA ARG A 193 9.24 -4.52 12.24
C ARG A 193 9.40 -3.22 13.01
N GLN A 194 10.17 -2.26 12.47
CA GLN A 194 10.35 -0.95 13.10
C GLN A 194 9.03 -0.19 13.24
N TYR A 195 8.10 -0.35 12.29
CA TYR A 195 6.75 0.20 12.40
C TYR A 195 5.84 -0.56 13.37
N GLY A 196 6.30 -1.68 13.92
CA GLY A 196 5.59 -2.45 14.94
C GLY A 196 4.86 -3.69 14.41
N LEU A 197 5.04 -4.09 13.14
CA LEU A 197 4.47 -5.33 12.63
C LEU A 197 5.09 -6.54 13.33
N HIS A 198 4.26 -7.43 13.86
CA HIS A 198 4.73 -8.65 14.49
C HIS A 198 5.15 -9.70 13.44
N LEU A 199 6.41 -9.63 13.02
CA LEU A 199 6.97 -10.55 12.02
C LEU A 199 7.65 -11.77 12.65
N THR A 200 7.38 -12.95 12.08
CA THR A 200 7.97 -14.23 12.50
C THR A 200 8.81 -14.90 11.39
N PRO A 201 9.98 -15.48 11.70
CA PRO A 201 10.61 -15.53 13.02
C PRO A 201 11.10 -14.16 13.49
N ARG A 202 11.12 -13.98 14.82
CA ARG A 202 11.82 -12.83 15.42
C ARG A 202 13.31 -12.98 15.09
N PRO A 203 14.02 -11.89 14.78
CA PRO A 203 15.45 -11.96 14.59
C PRO A 203 16.07 -12.53 15.87
N LEU A 204 17.08 -13.39 15.70
CA LEU A 204 17.77 -14.01 16.82
C LEU A 204 18.40 -12.88 17.65
N THR A 205 17.86 -12.63 18.85
CA THR A 205 18.38 -11.63 19.78
C THR A 205 19.70 -12.09 20.42
N HIS A 206 19.99 -13.39 20.32
CA HIS A 206 21.17 -14.03 20.83
C HIS A 206 21.76 -14.93 19.76
N THR A 207 23.08 -14.93 19.67
CA THR A 207 23.77 -16.02 18.96
C THR A 207 23.44 -17.35 19.65
N ALA A 208 23.52 -18.47 18.92
CA ALA A 208 23.28 -19.78 19.50
C ALA A 208 24.15 -20.01 20.76
N HIS A 209 25.38 -19.49 20.75
CA HIS A 209 26.29 -19.54 21.90
C HIS A 209 25.77 -18.77 23.12
N GLU A 210 25.27 -17.55 22.94
CA GLU A 210 24.68 -16.72 24.00
C GLU A 210 23.39 -17.33 24.58
N TYR A 211 22.58 -17.99 23.75
CA TYR A 211 21.38 -18.66 24.22
C TYR A 211 21.70 -19.86 25.12
N TYR A 212 22.73 -20.65 24.77
CA TYR A 212 23.16 -21.78 25.59
C TYR A 212 23.95 -21.35 26.83
N SER A 213 24.71 -20.27 26.79
CA SER A 213 25.45 -19.77 27.96
C SER A 213 24.52 -19.23 29.05
N MET A 214 23.39 -18.60 28.70
CA MET A 214 22.38 -18.15 29.69
C MET A 214 21.71 -19.30 30.45
N GLN A 215 21.68 -20.52 29.91
CA GLN A 215 21.13 -21.69 30.62
C GLN A 215 22.14 -22.34 31.58
N TYR A 216 23.44 -22.07 31.42
CA TYR A 216 24.50 -22.62 32.27
C TYR A 216 24.73 -21.83 33.56
N ASP A 217 24.20 -20.61 33.68
CA ASP A 217 24.24 -19.79 34.91
C ASP A 217 23.18 -20.18 35.95
N ARG A 218 22.71 -21.44 35.95
CA ARG A 218 21.91 -22.02 37.03
C ARG A 218 22.80 -22.66 38.10
N LYS A 219 23.73 -21.89 38.67
CA LYS A 219 24.33 -22.16 40.00
C LYS A 219 24.76 -20.83 40.65
N ALA A 220 23.80 -20.16 41.28
CA ALA A 220 24.02 -19.27 42.41
C ALA A 220 22.98 -19.62 43.49
#